data_AF-A0A7C1YFR0-F1
#
_entry.id   AF-A0A7C1YFR0-F1
#
_cell.length_a   1.000
_cell.length_b   1.000
_cell.length_c   1.000
_cell.angle_alpha   90.00
_cell.angle_beta   90.00
_cell.angle_gamma   90.00
#
_symmetry.space_group_name_H-M   'P 1'
#
loop_
_entity.id
_entity.type
_entity.pdbx_description
1 polymer ?
#
loop_
_entity_poly.entity_id
_entity_poly.type
_entity_poly.pdbx_seq_one_letter_code
_entity_poly.pdbx_strand_id
1 'polypeptide(L)' 'MIEGRGNLPCEEWKVNSAKNCYIIALVGVLLLLVQSAWAESFAGETKLLAADGAEGDYFGFDVALSDDTAVIGAFKDDD' A
#
# COMPACT_ATOMS: atom_id res chain seq x y z
N MET A 1 66.45 6.57 -3.23
CA MET A 1 66.01 7.97 -3.41
C MET A 1 66.01 8.21 -4.91
N ILE A 2 64.88 8.34 -5.61
CA ILE A 2 63.71 9.17 -5.32
C ILE A 2 62.39 8.40 -5.58
N GLU A 3 61.43 8.67 -4.72
CA GLU A 3 60.04 8.19 -4.68
C GLU A 3 59.19 8.75 -5.82
N GLY A 4 58.06 8.09 -6.14
CA GLY A 4 57.11 8.67 -7.10
C GLY A 4 55.88 7.82 -7.43
N ARG A 5 55.23 7.22 -6.43
CA ARG A 5 53.83 6.80 -6.58
C ARG A 5 52.96 8.06 -6.65
N GLY A 6 52.66 8.52 -7.86
CA GLY A 6 51.88 9.71 -8.14
C GLY A 6 50.61 9.41 -8.92
N ASN A 7 49.58 8.96 -8.19
CA ASN A 7 48.22 9.46 -8.33
C ASN A 7 47.44 9.18 -9.63
N LEU A 8 47.02 7.93 -9.82
CA LEU A 8 45.73 7.67 -10.43
C LEU A 8 44.73 7.42 -9.30
N PRO A 9 43.65 8.23 -9.12
CA PRO A 9 42.57 7.90 -8.20
C PRO A 9 41.74 6.75 -8.80
N CYS A 10 42.34 5.57 -8.87
CA CYS A 10 41.67 4.30 -9.18
C CYS A 10 41.14 3.62 -7.91
N GLU A 11 41.20 4.27 -6.74
CA GLU A 11 41.08 3.62 -5.43
C GLU A 11 39.74 3.87 -4.69
N GLU A 12 38.63 4.07 -5.40
CA GLU A 12 37.29 4.04 -4.75
C GLU A 12 36.35 2.94 -5.29
N TRP A 13 36.77 2.16 -6.29
CA TRP A 13 36.02 0.96 -6.72
C TRP A 13 36.60 -0.32 -6.10
N LYS A 14 36.87 -0.31 -4.79
CA LYS A 14 36.77 -1.54 -4.00
C LYS A 14 35.29 -1.81 -3.74
N VAL A 15 34.56 -2.17 -4.81
CA VAL A 15 33.32 -2.92 -4.69
C VAL A 15 33.69 -4.17 -3.91
N ASN A 16 33.35 -4.17 -2.63
CA ASN A 16 33.58 -5.26 -1.71
C ASN A 16 33.14 -6.56 -2.39
N SER A 17 34.15 -7.40 -2.65
CA SER A 17 34.14 -8.83 -2.94
C SER A 17 32.74 -9.42 -3.19
N ALA A 18 32.52 -9.98 -4.39
CA ALA A 18 31.27 -10.58 -4.93
C ALA A 18 30.24 -11.17 -3.93
N LYS A 19 30.69 -11.63 -2.76
CA LYS A 19 29.89 -11.93 -1.57
C LYS A 19 28.90 -10.81 -1.19
N ASN A 20 29.29 -9.54 -1.23
CA ASN A 20 28.40 -8.42 -0.88
C ASN A 20 27.39 -8.13 -1.99
N CYS A 21 27.74 -8.35 -3.26
CA CYS A 21 26.82 -8.25 -4.39
C CYS A 21 25.72 -9.32 -4.31
N TYR A 22 26.09 -10.54 -3.91
CA TYR A 22 25.15 -11.63 -3.66
C TYR A 22 24.20 -11.32 -2.51
N ILE A 23 24.70 -10.75 -1.41
CA ILE A 23 23.87 -10.37 -0.26
C ILE A 23 22.86 -9.27 -0.64
N ILE A 24 23.28 -8.24 -1.38
CA ILE A 24 22.38 -7.14 -1.79
C ILE A 24 21.31 -7.66 -2.78
N ALA A 25 21.69 -8.54 -3.70
CA ALA A 25 20.76 -9.17 -4.63
C ALA A 25 19.72 -10.06 -3.91
N LEU A 26 20.16 -10.87 -2.95
CA LEU A 26 19.26 -11.75 -2.18
C LEU A 26 18.32 -10.97 -1.26
N VAL A 27 18.80 -9.93 -0.58
CA VAL A 27 17.96 -9.09 0.29
C VAL A 27 16.93 -8.32 -0.53
N GLY A 28 17.28 -7.83 -1.72
CA GLY A 28 16.34 -7.18 -2.64
C GLY A 28 15.23 -8.11 -3.14
N VAL A 29 15.58 -9.35 -3.53
CA VAL A 29 14.60 -10.36 -3.94
C VAL A 29 13.71 -10.78 -2.77
N LEU A 30 14.26 -10.95 -1.57
CA LEU A 30 13.50 -11.29 -0.37
C LEU A 30 12.50 -10.19 0.01
N LEU A 31 12.89 -8.92 -0.11
CA LEU A 31 12.01 -7.77 0.13
C LEU A 31 10.84 -7.70 -0.84
N LEU A 32 11.04 -8.06 -2.11
CA LEU A 32 9.98 -8.11 -3.13
C LEU A 32 8.98 -9.25 -2.90
N LEU A 33 9.42 -10.35 -2.28
CA LEU A 33 8.57 -11.50 -1.97
C LEU A 33 7.73 -11.31 -0.70
N VAL A 34 8.11 -10.39 0.19
CA VAL A 34 7.40 -10.11 1.47
C VAL A 34 6.21 -9.15 1.29
N GLN A 35 6.10 -8.48 0.15
CA GLN A 35 5.08 -7.44 -0.07
C GLN A 35 3.66 -7.98 -0.25
N SER A 36 3.48 -9.28 -0.49
CA SER A 36 2.17 -9.88 -0.75
C SER A 36 1.38 -10.26 0.51
N ALA A 37 1.86 -9.90 1.71
CA ALA A 37 1.31 -10.37 2.98
C ALA A 37 0.61 -9.27 3.79
N TRP A 38 -0.22 -8.43 3.17
CA TRP A 38 -1.05 -7.46 3.93
C TRP A 38 -2.44 -7.22 3.34
N ALA A 39 -2.94 -8.10 2.46
CA ALA A 39 -4.36 -8.07 2.11
C ALA A 39 -5.16 -8.86 3.15
N GLU A 40 -5.21 -8.36 4.37
CA GLU A 40 -6.15 -8.84 5.38
C GLU A 40 -7.52 -8.27 5.02
N SER A 41 -8.28 -8.98 4.17
CA SER A 41 -9.67 -8.62 3.88
C SER A 41 -10.52 -8.98 5.10
N PHE A 42 -10.69 -8.03 6.01
CA PHE A 42 -11.64 -8.16 7.10
C PHE A 42 -13.06 -8.10 6.52
N ALA A 43 -13.72 -9.25 6.35
CA ALA A 43 -15.10 -9.34 5.89
C ALA A 43 -16.07 -9.22 7.08
N GLY A 44 -16.14 -8.02 7.67
CA GLY A 44 -17.17 -7.68 8.66
C GLY A 44 -18.42 -7.14 7.97
N GLU A 45 -19.61 -7.60 8.38
CA GLU A 45 -20.85 -6.94 7.96
C GLU A 45 -20.98 -5.59 8.67
N THR A 46 -21.11 -4.52 7.89
CA THR A 46 -21.45 -3.19 8.42
C THR A 46 -22.92 -2.94 8.12
N LYS A 47 -23.71 -2.78 9.17
CA LYS A 47 -25.10 -2.35 9.02
C LYS A 47 -25.14 -0.83 8.87
N LEU A 48 -25.56 -0.35 7.71
CA LEU A 48 -25.81 1.06 7.46
C LEU A 48 -27.21 1.40 7.98
N LEU A 49 -27.30 2.45 8.80
CA LEU A 49 -28.54 3.02 9.31
C LEU A 49 -28.64 4.45 8.80
N ALA A 50 -29.86 4.95 8.60
CA ALA A 50 -30.09 6.38 8.37
C ALA A 50 -29.54 7.19 9.56
N ALA A 51 -29.05 8.40 9.30
CA ALA A 51 -28.37 9.21 10.32
C ALA A 51 -29.33 9.70 11.42
N ASP A 52 -30.58 10.01 11.04
CA ASP A 52 -31.71 10.38 11.90
C ASP A 52 -32.39 9.17 12.58
N GLY A 53 -32.29 7.98 12.00
CA GLY A 53 -32.98 6.78 12.45
C GLY A 53 -34.51 6.87 12.35
N ALA A 54 -35.04 7.74 11.49
CA ALA A 54 -36.47 8.01 11.43
C ALA A 54 -37.26 6.86 10.77
N GLU A 55 -38.30 6.43 11.48
CA GLU A 55 -39.17 5.34 11.04
C GLU A 55 -40.15 5.85 9.97
N GLY A 56 -39.92 5.48 8.72
CA GLY A 56 -40.83 5.84 7.63
C GLY A 56 -40.13 6.28 6.36
N ASP A 57 -38.86 6.68 6.46
CA ASP A 57 -38.14 7.37 5.38
C ASP A 57 -37.69 6.45 4.25
N TYR A 58 -38.04 5.17 4.36
CA TYR A 58 -37.71 4.10 3.41
C TYR A 58 -36.24 4.14 2.99
N PHE A 59 -35.34 4.27 3.97
CA PHE A 59 -33.91 4.14 3.74
C PHE A 59 -33.60 2.82 3.01
N GLY A 60 -32.91 2.90 1.87
CA GLY A 60 -32.65 1.75 1.00
C GLY A 60 -33.70 1.53 -0.09
N PHE A 61 -34.60 2.50 -0.33
CA PHE A 61 -35.54 2.45 -1.45
C PHE A 61 -34.84 2.45 -2.82
N ASP A 62 -33.73 3.19 -2.92
CA ASP A 62 -32.88 3.21 -4.11
C ASP A 62 -31.40 3.13 -3.71
N VAL A 63 -30.59 2.48 -4.56
CA VAL A 63 -29.15 2.27 -4.33
C VAL A 63 -28.38 2.46 -5.62
N ALA A 64 -27.38 3.33 -5.59
CA ALA A 64 -26.41 3.50 -6.65
C ALA A 64 -24.99 3.26 -6.13
N LEU A 65 -24.16 2.60 -6.94
CA LEU A 65 -22.76 2.32 -6.61
C LEU A 65 -21.86 2.89 -7.71
N SER A 66 -20.82 3.62 -7.30
CA SER A 66 -19.77 4.12 -8.18
C SER A 66 -18.42 3.95 -7.49
N ASP A 67 -17.55 3.13 -8.07
CA ASP A 67 -16.23 2.78 -7.54
C ASP A 67 -16.32 2.35 -6.05
N ASP A 68 -15.74 3.15 -5.16
CA ASP A 68 -15.74 2.92 -3.70
C ASP A 68 -16.88 3.62 -2.96
N THR A 69 -17.82 4.24 -3.68
CA THR A 69 -18.92 5.04 -3.11
C THR A 69 -20.27 4.40 -3.38
N ALA A 70 -21.01 4.13 -2.31
CA ALA A 70 -22.42 3.75 -2.37
C ALA A 70 -23.30 4.93 -1.93
N VAL A 71 -24.34 5.23 -2.70
CA VAL A 71 -25.38 6.20 -2.36
C VAL A 71 -26.67 5.44 -2.10
N ILE A 72 -27.33 5.76 -0.99
CA ILE A 72 -28.55 5.11 -0.53
C ILE A 72 -29.62 6.20 -0.39
N GLY A 73 -30.72 6.03 -1.11
CA GLY A 73 -31.85 6.96 -1.07
C GLY A 73 -32.81 6.67 0.08
N ALA A 74 -33.38 7.73 0.65
CA ALA A 74 -34.48 7.70 1.60
C ALA A 74 -35.67 8.49 1.00
N PHE A 75 -36.58 7.79 0.33
CA PHE A 75 -37.63 8.42 -0.49
C PHE A 75 -38.64 9.25 0.32
N LYS A 76 -38.80 8.95 1.61
CA LYS A 76 -39.78 9.60 2.48
C LYS A 76 -39.17 10.55 3.50
N ASP A 77 -37.85 10.75 3.44
CA ASP A 77 -37.15 11.74 4.26
C ASP A 77 -37.72 13.13 3.96
N ASP A 78 -38.48 13.67 4.92
CA ASP A 78 -39.21 14.94 4.81
C ASP A 78 -38.73 16.03 5.80
N ASP A 79 -37.58 15.82 6.45
CA ASP A 79 -36.96 16.72 7.44
C ASP A 79 -35.94 17.74 6.89
#